data_AF-A0A9P2LGF1-F1
#
_entry.id   AF-A0A9P2LGF1-F1
#
_cell.length_a   1.000
_cell.length_b   1.000
_cell.length_c   1.000
_cell.angle_alpha   90.00
_cell.angle_beta   90.00
_cell.angle_gamma   90.00
#
_symmetry.space_group_name_H-M   'P 1'
#
loop_
_entity.id
_entity.type
_entity.pdbx_description
1 polymer ?
#
loop_
_entity_poly.entity_id
_entity_poly.type
_entity_poly.pdbx_seq_one_letter_code
_entity_poly.pdbx_strand_id
1 'polypeptide(L)'
;DGKVLPVEFITSPIILMKLINRENPKEICFFIATSDNYDSDEFMRLIGLAKDITTNLVANIIIGYPDFSELKHKIEVTKVKQKFQDDTFTKNIQVVNFLNPLSAL
;
A
#
# COMPACT_ATOMS: atom_id res chain seq x y z
N ASP A 1 -6.23 4.89 20.70
CA ASP A 1 -5.00 4.36 21.29
C ASP A 1 -5.16 2.93 21.78
N GLY A 2 -4.77 1.96 20.96
CA GLY A 2 -4.50 0.59 21.42
C GLY A 2 -3.01 0.49 21.74
N LYS A 3 -2.66 0.12 22.97
CA LYS A 3 -1.25 -0.07 23.39
C LYS A 3 -0.67 -1.41 22.94
N VAL A 4 -1.53 -2.32 22.51
CA VAL A 4 -1.19 -3.71 22.18
C VAL A 4 -1.83 -4.02 20.83
N LEU A 5 -1.05 -4.63 19.93
CA LEU A 5 -1.56 -5.13 18.66
C LEU A 5 -2.45 -6.35 18.91
N PRO A 6 -3.67 -6.41 18.33
CA PRO A 6 -4.51 -7.61 18.43
C PRO A 6 -3.78 -8.83 17.86
N VAL A 7 -3.94 -9.99 18.49
CA VAL A 7 -3.24 -11.23 18.10
C VAL A 7 -3.65 -11.69 16.70
N GLU A 8 -4.87 -11.36 16.29
CA GLU A 8 -5.43 -11.64 14.97
C GLU A 8 -4.63 -10.98 13.85
N PHE A 9 -3.92 -9.90 14.13
CA PHE A 9 -3.08 -9.24 13.12
C PHE A 9 -1.79 -10.02 12.85
N ILE A 10 -1.35 -10.90 13.76
CA ILE A 10 -0.16 -11.73 13.57
C ILE A 10 -0.40 -12.78 12.49
N THR A 11 -1.63 -13.30 12.40
CA THR A 11 -2.00 -14.35 11.44
C THR A 11 -2.71 -13.81 10.21
N SER A 12 -2.93 -12.48 10.13
CA SER A 12 -3.60 -11.88 8.98
C SER A 12 -2.67 -11.86 7.77
N PRO A 13 -3.09 -12.38 6.61
CA PRO A 13 -2.29 -12.32 5.38
C PRO A 13 -2.20 -10.88 4.84
N ILE A 14 -3.19 -10.04 5.16
CA ILE A 14 -3.23 -8.63 4.78
C ILE A 14 -3.47 -7.78 6.04
N ILE A 15 -2.62 -6.78 6.25
CA ILE A 15 -2.75 -5.79 7.33
C ILE A 15 -3.07 -4.44 6.72
N LEU A 16 -4.12 -3.80 7.23
CA LEU A 16 -4.57 -2.47 6.82
C LEU A 16 -4.41 -1.50 8.00
N MET A 17 -3.72 -0.38 7.77
CA MET A 17 -3.46 0.61 8.82
C MET A 17 -3.64 2.03 8.32
N LYS A 18 -4.25 2.87 9.16
CA LYS A 18 -4.19 4.33 9.01
C LYS A 18 -2.94 4.84 9.71
N LEU A 19 -2.02 5.39 8.94
CA LEU A 19 -0.84 6.10 9.43
C LEU A 19 -1.15 7.59 9.49
N ILE A 20 -0.72 8.24 10.57
CA ILE A 20 -0.88 9.68 10.78
C ILE A 20 0.52 10.24 11.05
N ASN A 21 0.93 11.25 10.28
CA ASN A 21 2.19 11.93 10.53
C ASN A 21 2.10 12.68 11.88
N ARG A 22 3.03 12.41 12.79
CA ARG A 22 3.07 13.03 14.13
C ARG A 22 3.37 14.52 14.07
N GLU A 23 4.16 14.96 13.10
CA GLU A 23 4.53 16.36 12.90
C GLU A 23 3.46 17.13 12.12
N ASN A 24 2.70 16.43 11.27
CA ASN A 24 1.60 17.00 10.51
C ASN A 24 0.36 16.06 10.52
N PRO A 25 -0.52 16.13 11.54
CA PRO A 25 -1.66 15.22 11.65
C PRO A 25 -2.69 15.28 10.52
N LYS A 26 -2.63 16.31 9.66
CA LYS A 26 -3.45 16.41 8.44
C LYS A 26 -2.95 15.49 7.33
N GLU A 27 -1.69 15.08 7.39
CA GLU A 27 -1.11 14.11 6.47
C GLU A 27 -1.45 12.69 6.96
N ILE A 28 -2.36 12.07 6.22
CA ILE A 28 -2.87 10.73 6.47
C ILE A 28 -2.38 9.82 5.35
N CYS A 29 -1.85 8.67 5.72
CA CYS A 29 -1.48 7.62 4.79
C CYS A 29 -2.26 6.34 5.09
N PHE A 30 -2.79 5.70 4.06
CA PHE A 30 -3.38 4.36 4.16
C PHE A 30 -2.32 3.33 3.77
N PHE A 31 -1.99 2.46 4.71
CA PHE A 31 -0.97 1.43 4.53
C PHE A 31 -1.61 0.06 4.41
N ILE A 32 -1.22 -0.68 3.38
CA ILE A 32 -1.59 -2.07 3.13
C ILE A 32 -0.29 -2.87 3.10
N ALA A 33 -0.16 -3.90 3.92
CA ALA A 33 0.91 -4.89 3.77
C ALA A 33 0.29 -6.25 3.52
N THR A 34 0.87 -7.01 2.60
CA THR A 34 0.53 -8.42 2.38
C THR A 34 1.74 -9.31 2.71
N SER A 35 1.49 -10.51 3.23
CA SER A 35 2.52 -11.53 3.42
C SER A 35 2.92 -12.21 2.11
N ASP A 36 2.11 -12.05 1.06
CA ASP A 36 2.32 -12.67 -0.23
C ASP A 36 3.35 -11.88 -1.06
N ASN A 37 4.02 -12.57 -1.98
CA ASN A 37 4.94 -11.94 -2.93
C ASN A 37 4.16 -11.08 -3.93
N TYR A 38 4.84 -10.15 -4.59
CA TYR A 38 4.22 -9.30 -5.60
C TYR A 38 3.59 -10.12 -6.73
N ASP A 39 2.30 -9.89 -6.93
CA ASP A 39 1.52 -10.36 -8.07
C ASP A 39 0.70 -9.20 -8.66
N SER A 40 0.62 -9.14 -9.99
CA SER A 40 -0.05 -8.04 -10.70
C SER A 40 -1.57 -8.02 -10.47
N ASP A 41 -2.21 -9.19 -10.36
CA ASP A 41 -3.65 -9.30 -10.18
C ASP A 41 -4.05 -9.02 -8.73
N GLU A 42 -3.27 -9.51 -7.76
CA GLU A 42 -3.41 -9.12 -6.36
C GLU A 42 -3.20 -7.60 -6.21
N PHE A 43 -2.14 -7.04 -6.79
CA PHE A 43 -1.89 -5.61 -6.75
C PHE A 43 -3.07 -4.79 -7.30
N MET A 44 -3.66 -5.21 -8.41
CA MET A 44 -4.87 -4.57 -8.96
C MET A 44 -6.03 -4.62 -7.96
N ARG A 45 -6.24 -5.75 -7.29
CA ARG A 45 -7.28 -5.90 -6.25
C ARG A 45 -7.01 -5.02 -5.04
N LEU A 46 -5.76 -4.91 -4.57
CA LEU A 46 -5.39 -4.06 -3.45
C LEU A 46 -5.55 -2.57 -3.77
N ILE A 47 -5.29 -2.14 -5.01
CA ILE A 47 -5.60 -0.77 -5.45
C ILE A 47 -7.12 -0.52 -5.40
N GLY A 48 -7.93 -1.46 -5.89
CA GLY A 48 -9.39 -1.36 -5.82
C GLY A 48 -9.89 -1.26 -4.38
N LEU A 49 -9.38 -2.12 -3.50
CA LEU A 49 -9.69 -2.09 -2.07
C LEU A 49 -9.30 -0.75 -1.42
N ALA A 50 -8.10 -0.25 -1.72
CA ALA A 50 -7.65 1.04 -1.22
C ALA A 50 -8.59 2.17 -1.67
N LYS A 51 -9.02 2.15 -2.94
CA LYS A 51 -9.94 3.11 -3.52
C LYS A 51 -11.30 3.10 -2.82
N ASP A 52 -11.84 1.91 -2.56
CA ASP A 52 -13.13 1.72 -1.91
C ASP A 52 -13.10 2.19 -0.45
N ILE A 53 -12.03 1.86 0.30
CA ILE A 53 -11.88 2.24 1.71
C ILE A 53 -11.63 3.75 1.87
N THR A 54 -10.78 4.34 1.03
CA THR A 54 -10.47 5.78 1.12
C THR A 54 -11.55 6.64 0.48
N THR A 55 -12.54 6.06 -0.20
CA THR A 55 -13.65 6.77 -0.86
C THR A 55 -13.18 7.83 -1.87
N ASN A 56 -12.07 7.58 -2.56
CA ASN A 56 -11.35 8.56 -3.40
C ASN A 56 -10.87 9.83 -2.68
N LEU A 57 -10.87 9.87 -1.35
CA LEU A 57 -10.21 10.96 -0.62
C LEU A 57 -8.71 10.83 -0.88
N VAL A 58 -8.08 11.95 -1.27
CA VAL A 58 -6.66 12.05 -1.61
C VAL A 58 -5.83 11.77 -0.34
N ALA A 59 -5.59 10.50 -0.07
CA ALA A 59 -4.67 10.01 0.94
C ALA A 59 -3.46 9.39 0.23
N ASN A 60 -2.28 9.55 0.81
CA ASN A 60 -1.12 8.77 0.38
C ASN A 60 -1.42 7.30 0.66
N ILE A 61 -1.13 6.42 -0.29
CA ILE A 61 -1.37 4.98 -0.16
C ILE A 61 -0.03 4.29 -0.30
N ILE A 62 0.30 3.41 0.65
CA ILE A 62 1.49 2.57 0.57
C ILE A 62 1.04 1.12 0.54
N ILE A 63 1.45 0.37 -0.47
CA ILE A 63 1.23 -1.07 -0.59
C ILE A 63 2.58 -1.77 -0.46
N GLY A 64 2.75 -2.56 0.58
CA GLY A 64 3.98 -3.26 0.91
C GLY A 64 3.91 -4.75 0.56
N TYR A 65 4.99 -5.24 -0.06
CA TYR A 65 5.24 -6.67 -0.31
C TYR A 65 6.61 -7.06 0.27
N PRO A 66 6.86 -8.33 0.61
CA PRO A 66 8.14 -8.79 1.13
C PRO A 66 9.25 -8.85 0.07
N ASP A 67 8.89 -9.03 -1.20
CA ASP A 67 9.83 -9.28 -2.31
C ASP A 67 9.83 -8.19 -3.39
N PHE A 68 9.09 -7.10 -3.18
CA PHE A 68 8.98 -6.04 -4.18
C PHE A 68 10.37 -5.54 -4.60
N SER A 69 10.56 -5.39 -5.90
CA SER A 69 11.78 -4.86 -6.49
C SER A 69 11.39 -3.97 -7.67
N GLU A 70 11.79 -2.70 -7.64
CA GLU A 70 11.50 -1.78 -8.73
C GLU A 70 12.09 -2.28 -10.06
N LEU A 71 13.29 -2.86 -10.04
CA LEU A 71 13.95 -3.43 -11.22
C LEU A 71 13.12 -4.53 -11.89
N LYS A 72 12.39 -5.32 -11.09
CA LYS A 72 11.58 -6.44 -11.60
C LYS A 72 10.14 -6.01 -11.91
N HIS A 73 9.54 -5.20 -11.06
CA HIS A 73 8.08 -5.05 -11.01
C HIS A 73 7.59 -3.67 -11.48
N LYS A 74 8.45 -2.68 -11.72
CA LYS A 74 8.05 -1.31 -12.11
C LYS A 74 7.15 -1.26 -13.33
N ILE A 75 7.47 -2.05 -14.35
CA ILE A 75 6.71 -2.08 -15.61
C ILE A 75 5.29 -2.60 -15.34
N GLU A 76 5.16 -3.66 -14.55
CA GLU A 76 3.88 -4.27 -14.19
C GLU A 76 3.04 -3.35 -13.31
N VAL A 77 3.64 -2.76 -12.27
CA VAL A 77 3.00 -1.74 -11.42
C VAL A 77 2.44 -0.60 -12.26
N THR A 78 3.23 -0.10 -13.21
CA THR A 78 2.81 1.00 -14.09
C THR A 78 1.63 0.60 -14.96
N LYS A 79 1.68 -0.60 -15.58
CA LYS A 79 0.58 -1.13 -16.40
C LYS A 79 -0.70 -1.30 -15.58
N VAL A 80 -0.61 -1.81 -14.36
CA VAL A 80 -1.80 -2.00 -13.49
C VAL A 80 -2.38 -0.65 -13.08
N LYS A 81 -1.56 0.33 -12.68
CA LYS A 81 -2.03 1.68 -12.34
C LYS A 81 -2.77 2.33 -13.51
N GLN A 82 -2.28 2.18 -14.75
CA GLN A 82 -2.93 2.71 -15.96
C GLN A 82 -4.32 2.09 -16.25
N LYS A 83 -4.67 0.95 -15.65
CA LYS A 83 -6.02 0.37 -15.78
C LYS A 83 -7.08 1.16 -15.00
N PHE A 84 -6.68 2.04 -14.08
CA PHE A 84 -7.60 2.90 -13.34
C PHE A 84 -7.72 4.25 -14.03
N GLN A 85 -8.95 4.73 -14.23
CA GLN A 85 -9.22 6.01 -14.90
C GLN A 85 -8.80 7.25 -14.09
N ASP A 86 -8.56 7.10 -12.79
CA ASP A 86 -8.19 8.19 -11.90
C ASP A 86 -6.67 8.26 -11.71
N ASP A 87 -6.02 9.02 -12.58
CA ASP A 87 -4.58 9.28 -12.52
C ASP A 87 -4.17 10.01 -11.23
N THR A 88 -5.05 10.83 -10.66
CA THR A 88 -4.76 11.57 -9.43
C THR A 88 -4.68 10.61 -8.26
N PHE A 89 -5.59 9.65 -8.19
CA PHE A 89 -5.57 8.59 -7.19
C PHE A 89 -4.33 7.70 -7.32
N THR A 90 -4.04 7.19 -8.53
CA THR A 90 -2.94 6.23 -8.72
C THR A 90 -1.54 6.82 -8.55
N LYS A 91 -1.39 8.15 -8.72
CA LYS A 91 -0.16 8.90 -8.39
C LYS A 91 0.18 8.86 -6.90
N ASN A 92 -0.82 8.77 -6.02
CA ASN A 92 -0.61 8.75 -4.57
C ASN A 92 -0.26 7.34 -4.04
N ILE A 93 -0.20 6.34 -4.92
CA ILE A 93 0.11 4.96 -4.55
C ILE A 93 1.62 4.74 -4.65
N GLN A 94 2.26 4.39 -3.54
CA GLN A 94 3.63 3.92 -3.46
C GLN A 94 3.63 2.41 -3.23
N VAL A 95 4.59 1.71 -3.86
CA VAL A 95 4.82 0.29 -3.62
C VAL A 95 6.18 0.13 -2.96
N VAL A 96 6.26 -0.61 -1.86
CA VAL A 96 7.48 -0.73 -1.06
C VAL A 96 7.83 -2.18 -0.77
N ASN A 97 9.12 -2.43 -0.56
CA ASN A 97 9.59 -3.65 0.05
C ASN A 97 9.76 -3.43 1.56
N PHE A 98 8.94 -4.08 2.38
CA PHE A 98 9.03 -3.92 3.84
C PHE A 98 10.11 -4.77 4.50
N LEU A 99 10.70 -5.75 3.79
CA LEU A 99 11.86 -6.52 4.26
C LEU A 99 13.19 -5.89 3.84
N ASN A 100 13.18 -4.98 2.87
CA ASN A 100 14.36 -4.24 2.41
C ASN A 100 14.13 -2.73 2.52
N PRO A 101 14.21 -2.14 3.72
CA PRO A 101 13.96 -0.71 3.94
C PRO A 101 14.96 0.20 3.22
N LEU A 102 16.14 -0.29 2.84
CA LEU A 102 17.13 0.48 2.07
C LEU A 102 16.69 0.72 0.62
N SER A 103 15.74 -0.07 0.11
CA SER A 103 15.15 0.13 -1.23
C SER A 103 14.03 1.19 -1.25
N ALA A 104 13.64 1.71 -0.09
CA ALA A 104 12.57 2.70 0.05
C ALA A 104 13.08 4.16 0.20
N LEU A 105 14.42 4.36 0.13
CA LEU A 105 15.11 5.66 0.22
C LEU A 105 15.40 6.24 -1.17
#